data_AF-A0A4Q3T621-F1
#
_entry.id   AF-A0A4Q3T621-F1
#
_cell.length_a   1.000
_cell.length_b   1.000
_cell.length_c   1.000
_cell.angle_alpha   90.00
_cell.angle_beta   90.00
_cell.angle_gamma   90.00
#
_symmetry.space_group_name_H-M   'P 1'
#
loop_
_entity.id
_entity.type
_entity.pdbx_description
1 polymer ?
#
loop_
_entity_poly.entity_id
_entity_poly.type
_entity_poly.pdbx_seq_one_letter_code
_entity_poly.pdbx_strand_id
1 'polypeptide(L)'
;RRTPQMNCGRSATYCGIFGTPPVSPPFGGCDVLHHAVTGRHENQGLSSAARNPCLGLSGCRTIAMNTDAGRDRGILTPRRLALLLVPLLAAAGFVLHQRANATPSAVAIASQARPAMTAELARAPRGFVLVAGDSHAAALRLPCEVVNVAVGGLRADDIEVHLSQLPLPVEPSAVLLIAGTNDLRRKLRPLERIDDWVAEVRQIVSRFRNVVVTAIPPIGSQMTSVFDPDAVHIYSHRLENLCSEIGCRYVDPWKALRSGHFGAAKADVTVDGVHLADYGIPAGTIAAAVCPKAAGQPPAIESVTAE
;
A
#
# COMPACT_ATOMS: atom_id res chain seq x y z
N ARG A 1 14.27 -4.25 51.47
CA ARG A 1 15.18 -3.17 51.01
C ARG A 1 16.62 -3.69 51.07
N ARG A 2 17.16 -4.13 49.93
CA ARG A 2 18.60 -4.34 49.71
C ARG A 2 18.88 -3.83 48.29
N THR A 3 19.74 -2.83 48.20
CA THR A 3 20.27 -2.26 46.96
C THR A 3 21.47 -3.09 46.46
N PRO A 4 21.83 -2.99 45.16
CA PRO A 4 22.70 -3.95 44.48
C PRO A 4 24.18 -3.54 44.46
N GLN A 5 25.05 -4.53 44.31
CA GLN A 5 26.49 -4.38 44.06
C GLN A 5 26.77 -4.38 42.55
N MET A 6 27.46 -3.34 42.08
CA MET A 6 28.09 -3.25 40.74
C MET A 6 29.43 -3.97 40.74
N ASN A 7 29.75 -4.68 39.66
CA ASN A 7 31.10 -5.15 39.34
C ASN A 7 31.54 -4.57 37.98
N CYS A 8 32.61 -3.77 38.03
CA CYS A 8 33.43 -3.36 36.89
C CYS A 8 34.70 -4.22 36.88
N GLY A 9 35.13 -4.74 35.72
CA GLY A 9 36.40 -5.47 35.68
C GLY A 9 36.85 -6.11 34.36
N ARG A 10 37.45 -5.27 33.50
CA ARG A 10 38.68 -5.48 32.69
C ARG A 10 38.72 -6.40 31.45
N SER A 11 39.26 -5.78 30.42
CA SER A 11 39.78 -6.26 29.13
C SER A 11 41.00 -7.19 29.22
N ALA A 12 41.20 -7.98 28.16
CA ALA A 12 42.49 -8.51 27.76
C ALA A 12 42.65 -8.42 26.23
N THR A 13 43.82 -7.91 25.82
CA THR A 13 44.31 -7.75 24.45
C THR A 13 45.28 -8.90 24.13
N TYR A 14 45.32 -9.39 22.89
CA TYR A 14 46.40 -10.26 22.39
C TYR A 14 46.87 -9.81 20.99
N CYS A 15 48.20 -9.85 20.79
CA CYS A 15 48.96 -9.39 19.62
C CYS A 15 49.41 -10.56 18.71
N GLY A 16 49.75 -10.23 17.45
CA GLY A 16 50.51 -11.04 16.47
C GLY A 16 50.29 -10.54 15.01
N ILE A 17 50.95 -9.49 14.49
CA ILE A 17 52.21 -9.40 13.67
C ILE A 17 52.40 -10.57 12.65
N PHE A 18 52.66 -10.45 11.33
CA PHE A 18 53.47 -9.57 10.47
C PHE A 18 52.99 -9.60 8.98
N GLY A 19 53.22 -8.51 8.22
CA GLY A 19 53.50 -8.61 6.76
C GLY A 19 52.86 -7.58 5.82
N THR A 20 53.42 -6.38 5.71
CA THR A 20 53.39 -5.46 4.54
C THR A 20 54.75 -4.71 4.50
N PRO A 21 55.11 -3.78 3.56
CA PRO A 21 54.48 -3.19 2.35
C PRO A 21 55.57 -3.09 1.20
N PRO A 22 55.67 -2.11 0.24
CA PRO A 22 54.96 -0.84 -0.05
C PRO A 22 54.55 -0.66 -1.54
N VAL A 23 53.89 0.40 -2.05
CA VAL A 23 54.14 1.84 -1.94
C VAL A 23 52.87 2.65 -2.36
N SER A 24 52.51 3.65 -1.56
CA SER A 24 51.50 4.73 -1.79
C SER A 24 52.10 5.88 -2.67
N PRO A 25 51.64 7.16 -2.76
CA PRO A 25 50.48 7.88 -2.20
C PRO A 25 49.90 8.94 -3.23
N PRO A 26 49.42 10.15 -2.83
CA PRO A 26 48.13 10.48 -2.18
C PRO A 26 47.40 11.69 -2.83
N PHE A 27 46.17 12.00 -2.37
CA PHE A 27 45.59 13.33 -2.07
C PHE A 27 44.19 13.05 -1.47
N GLY A 28 43.62 13.69 -0.45
CA GLY A 28 43.91 14.84 0.41
C GLY A 28 42.58 15.11 1.16
N GLY A 29 42.61 15.27 2.48
CA GLY A 29 41.41 15.50 3.30
C GLY A 29 40.95 16.96 3.34
N CYS A 30 39.80 17.21 3.97
CA CYS A 30 39.53 18.40 4.78
C CYS A 30 38.29 18.22 5.69
N ASP A 31 38.33 18.99 6.76
CA ASP A 31 37.64 18.91 8.05
C ASP A 31 36.16 19.34 8.14
N VAL A 32 35.49 18.75 9.14
CA VAL A 32 34.71 19.35 10.25
C VAL A 32 34.01 20.71 10.06
N LEU A 33 32.69 20.77 10.34
CA LEU A 33 32.09 21.85 11.16
C LEU A 33 30.70 21.48 11.73
N HIS A 34 30.64 21.43 13.06
CA HIS A 34 29.42 21.50 13.87
C HIS A 34 28.90 22.95 13.88
N HIS A 35 27.59 23.15 13.71
CA HIS A 35 26.89 24.27 14.34
C HIS A 35 25.44 23.90 14.67
N ALA A 36 25.18 23.77 15.98
CA ALA A 36 23.86 23.93 16.57
C ALA A 36 23.64 25.42 16.86
N VAL A 37 22.48 25.95 16.51
CA VAL A 37 22.00 27.25 16.99
C VAL A 37 20.54 27.11 17.40
N THR A 38 20.34 27.22 18.71
CA THR A 38 19.07 27.49 19.39
C THR A 38 18.66 28.95 19.19
N GLY A 39 17.38 29.22 18.96
CA GLY A 39 16.87 30.60 18.90
C GLY A 39 15.34 30.67 18.93
N ARG A 40 14.79 30.71 20.15
CA ARG A 40 13.40 31.01 20.48
C ARG A 40 13.25 32.54 20.55
N HIS A 41 12.27 33.13 19.86
CA HIS A 41 11.81 34.49 20.13
C HIS A 41 10.28 34.60 19.92
N GLU A 42 9.58 34.85 21.03
CA GLU A 42 8.25 35.46 21.08
C GLU A 42 8.37 36.98 20.89
N ASN A 43 7.44 37.57 20.15
CA ASN A 43 6.67 38.79 20.49
C ASN A 43 5.79 39.19 19.29
N GLN A 44 4.47 39.11 19.42
CA GLN A 44 3.56 40.23 19.75
C GLN A 44 3.45 41.32 18.67
N GLY A 45 2.22 41.49 18.16
CA GLY A 45 1.60 42.83 18.10
C GLY A 45 1.36 43.47 16.73
N LEU A 46 0.07 43.72 16.47
CA LEU A 46 -0.52 44.94 15.89
C LEU A 46 -0.61 45.12 14.36
N SER A 47 -1.84 44.87 13.88
CA SER A 47 -2.75 45.82 13.19
C SER A 47 -2.18 47.09 12.51
N SER A 48 -2.39 47.21 11.19
CA SER A 48 -2.85 48.40 10.44
C SER A 48 -2.73 48.08 8.93
N ALA A 49 -3.76 48.11 8.08
CA ALA A 49 -4.52 49.27 7.60
C ALA A 49 -3.66 50.36 6.91
N ALA A 50 -3.36 50.18 5.62
CA ALA A 50 -3.13 51.26 4.64
C ALA A 50 -3.07 50.62 3.23
N ARG A 51 -4.07 50.87 2.36
CA ARG A 51 -4.05 51.91 1.31
C ARG A 51 -2.86 51.80 0.35
N ASN A 52 -3.16 51.51 -0.91
CA ASN A 52 -2.40 52.01 -2.05
C ASN A 52 -3.25 51.97 -3.34
N PRO A 53 -2.93 52.79 -4.35
CA PRO A 53 -3.85 53.79 -4.85
C PRO A 53 -4.31 53.58 -6.30
N CYS A 54 -5.34 54.34 -6.67
CA CYS A 54 -5.81 54.55 -8.02
C CYS A 54 -4.75 55.20 -8.92
N LEU A 55 -4.46 54.55 -10.05
CA LEU A 55 -4.09 55.11 -11.35
C LEU A 55 -4.75 54.16 -12.36
N GLY A 56 -5.56 54.56 -13.34
CA GLY A 56 -5.64 55.82 -14.05
C GLY A 56 -5.63 55.50 -15.55
N LEU A 57 -6.83 55.34 -16.11
CA LEU A 57 -7.22 55.63 -17.50
C LEU A 57 -6.39 55.05 -18.67
N SER A 58 -7.02 54.21 -19.50
CA SER A 58 -7.31 54.51 -20.92
C SER A 58 -7.76 53.26 -21.67
N GLY A 59 -8.96 53.28 -22.27
CA GLY A 59 -9.36 52.27 -23.26
C GLY A 59 -10.81 51.80 -23.19
N CYS A 60 -11.78 52.70 -23.00
CA CYS A 60 -13.18 52.36 -23.25
C CYS A 60 -13.41 52.27 -24.77
N ARG A 61 -13.29 51.07 -25.35
CA ARG A 61 -13.83 50.79 -26.69
C ARG A 61 -15.31 50.47 -26.54
N THR A 62 -16.14 51.44 -26.89
CA THR A 62 -17.57 51.25 -27.09
C THR A 62 -17.76 50.29 -28.28
N ILE A 63 -18.03 49.01 -28.00
CA ILE A 63 -18.54 48.10 -29.02
C ILE A 63 -20.02 48.44 -29.16
N ALA A 64 -20.35 49.15 -30.24
CA ALA A 64 -21.73 49.31 -30.67
C ALA A 64 -22.30 47.92 -30.97
N MET A 65 -23.18 47.43 -30.10
CA MET A 65 -24.02 46.27 -30.38
C MET A 65 -25.01 46.69 -31.46
N ASN A 66 -24.71 46.33 -32.70
CA ASN A 66 -25.63 46.42 -33.81
C ASN A 66 -26.72 45.35 -33.58
N THR A 67 -27.85 45.75 -32.99
CA THR A 67 -29.05 44.92 -32.92
C THR A 67 -29.75 44.97 -34.28
N ASP A 68 -29.15 44.33 -35.28
CA ASP A 68 -29.85 43.99 -36.51
C ASP A 68 -30.33 42.54 -36.36
N ALA A 69 -31.41 42.38 -35.60
CA ALA A 69 -32.13 41.13 -35.49
C ALA A 69 -33.00 40.95 -36.75
N GLY A 70 -32.32 40.73 -37.88
CA GLY A 70 -32.90 40.10 -39.05
C GLY A 70 -33.34 38.70 -38.66
N ARG A 71 -34.61 38.57 -38.30
CA ARG A 71 -35.27 37.31 -37.93
C ARG A 71 -35.45 36.45 -39.18
N ASP A 72 -34.33 35.95 -39.70
CA ASP A 72 -34.31 34.99 -40.77
C ASP A 72 -34.76 33.65 -40.18
N ARG A 73 -36.07 33.40 -40.26
CA ARG A 73 -36.67 32.10 -39.93
C ARG A 73 -36.26 31.11 -41.02
N GLY A 74 -34.98 30.77 -41.04
CA GLY A 74 -34.45 29.66 -41.82
C GLY A 74 -35.11 28.39 -41.31
N ILE A 75 -36.18 27.97 -41.97
CA ILE A 75 -36.84 26.69 -41.75
C ILE A 75 -35.75 25.65 -41.92
N LEU A 76 -35.31 25.06 -40.80
CA LEU A 76 -34.36 23.95 -40.77
C LEU A 76 -34.97 22.84 -41.63
N THR A 77 -34.45 22.72 -42.85
CA THR A 77 -34.90 21.67 -43.75
C THR A 77 -34.64 20.32 -43.07
N PRO A 78 -35.56 19.35 -43.18
CA PRO A 78 -35.46 18.07 -42.46
C PRO A 78 -34.14 17.32 -42.72
N ARG A 79 -33.48 17.60 -43.85
CA ARG A 79 -32.13 17.12 -44.17
C ARG A 79 -31.03 17.65 -43.23
N ARG A 80 -31.07 18.92 -42.83
CA ARG A 80 -30.06 19.49 -41.91
C ARG A 80 -30.27 19.01 -40.47
N LEU A 81 -31.52 18.73 -40.08
CA LEU A 81 -31.83 18.12 -38.79
C LEU A 81 -31.35 16.65 -38.73
N ALA A 82 -31.55 15.89 -39.80
CA ALA A 82 -31.09 14.51 -39.91
C ALA A 82 -29.55 14.38 -39.86
N LEU A 83 -28.82 15.31 -40.51
CA LEU A 83 -27.35 15.33 -40.51
C LEU A 83 -26.72 15.60 -39.13
N LEU A 84 -27.44 16.26 -38.22
CA LEU A 84 -26.96 16.52 -36.86
C LEU A 84 -27.35 15.41 -35.87
N LEU A 85 -28.46 14.69 -36.11
CA LEU A 85 -28.92 13.63 -35.22
C LEU A 85 -28.06 12.36 -35.28
N VAL A 86 -27.55 11.99 -36.46
CA VAL A 86 -26.72 10.79 -36.64
C VAL A 86 -25.43 10.81 -35.80
N PRO A 87 -24.58 11.85 -35.80
CA PRO A 87 -23.36 11.86 -34.98
C PRO A 87 -23.67 11.92 -33.47
N LEU A 88 -24.78 12.57 -33.07
CA LEU A 88 -25.23 12.59 -31.68
C LEU A 88 -25.65 11.20 -31.19
N LEU A 89 -26.42 10.47 -32.00
CA LEU A 89 -26.82 9.09 -31.68
C LEU A 89 -25.62 8.13 -31.69
N ALA A 90 -24.68 8.31 -32.61
CA ALA A 90 -23.45 7.53 -32.66
C ALA A 90 -22.56 7.79 -31.42
N ALA A 91 -22.39 9.05 -31.02
CA ALA A 91 -21.65 9.41 -29.81
C ALA A 91 -22.32 8.87 -28.54
N ALA A 92 -23.64 8.98 -28.44
CA ALA A 92 -24.39 8.39 -27.32
C ALA A 92 -24.27 6.86 -27.29
N GLY A 93 -24.39 6.20 -28.43
CA GLY A 93 -24.20 4.75 -28.56
C GLY A 93 -22.78 4.31 -28.17
N PHE A 94 -21.75 5.07 -28.56
CA PHE A 94 -20.37 4.79 -28.20
C PHE A 94 -20.10 4.97 -26.70
N VAL A 95 -20.65 6.02 -26.07
CA VAL A 95 -20.55 6.23 -24.62
C VAL A 95 -21.26 5.11 -23.85
N LEU A 96 -22.45 4.71 -24.29
CA LEU A 96 -23.19 3.59 -23.68
C LEU A 96 -22.44 2.27 -23.85
N HIS A 97 -21.87 2.01 -25.02
CA HIS A 97 -21.06 0.81 -25.28
C HIS A 97 -19.79 0.78 -24.43
N GLN A 98 -19.07 1.90 -24.31
CA GLN A 98 -17.91 1.98 -23.42
C GLN A 98 -18.28 1.73 -21.95
N ARG A 99 -19.40 2.28 -21.48
CA ARG A 99 -19.88 2.06 -20.12
C ARG A 99 -20.31 0.60 -19.89
N ALA A 100 -20.97 -0.01 -20.86
CA ALA A 100 -21.39 -1.41 -20.79
C ALA A 100 -20.20 -2.37 -20.75
N ASN A 101 -19.08 -2.00 -21.38
CA ASN A 101 -17.87 -2.82 -21.43
C ASN A 101 -16.80 -2.44 -20.38
N ALA A 102 -17.06 -1.44 -19.54
CA ALA A 102 -16.13 -1.06 -18.50
C ALA A 102 -16.09 -2.15 -17.42
N THR A 103 -14.91 -2.75 -17.22
CA THR A 103 -14.68 -3.64 -16.07
C THR A 103 -14.94 -2.87 -14.76
N PRO A 104 -15.75 -3.40 -13.83
CA PRO A 104 -15.99 -2.77 -12.55
C PRO A 104 -14.68 -2.46 -11.81
N SER A 105 -14.65 -1.33 -11.10
CA SER A 105 -13.51 -1.01 -10.23
C SER A 105 -13.47 -1.98 -9.03
N ALA A 106 -12.28 -2.16 -8.43
CA ALA A 106 -12.13 -2.99 -7.23
C ALA A 106 -13.06 -2.56 -6.09
N VAL A 107 -13.26 -1.25 -5.91
CA VAL A 107 -14.21 -0.69 -4.93
C VAL A 107 -15.65 -1.08 -5.26
N ALA A 108 -16.05 -1.07 -6.54
CA ALA A 108 -17.38 -1.50 -6.95
C ALA A 108 -17.58 -3.01 -6.69
N ILE A 109 -16.56 -3.83 -6.98
CA ILE A 109 -16.56 -5.27 -6.67
C ILE A 109 -16.70 -5.50 -5.17
N ALA A 110 -15.92 -4.78 -4.35
CA ALA A 110 -15.98 -4.87 -2.89
C ALA A 110 -17.35 -4.45 -2.33
N SER A 111 -17.97 -3.41 -2.90
CA SER A 111 -19.32 -2.99 -2.56
C SER A 111 -20.35 -4.08 -2.87
N GLN A 112 -20.26 -4.69 -4.06
CA GLN A 112 -21.15 -5.76 -4.49
C GLN A 112 -20.99 -7.06 -3.66
N ALA A 113 -19.76 -7.39 -3.25
CA ALA A 113 -19.47 -8.60 -2.47
C ALA A 113 -19.83 -8.48 -0.97
N ARG A 114 -19.98 -7.25 -0.47
CA ARG A 114 -20.17 -6.96 0.96
C ARG A 114 -21.34 -7.65 1.64
N PRO A 115 -22.54 -7.79 1.03
CA PRO A 115 -23.64 -8.50 1.68
C PRO A 115 -23.28 -9.97 1.97
N ALA A 116 -22.57 -10.64 1.06
CA ALA A 116 -22.14 -12.02 1.24
C ALA A 116 -21.09 -12.14 2.36
N MET A 117 -20.06 -11.28 2.34
CA MET A 117 -19.06 -11.20 3.42
C MET A 117 -19.69 -10.89 4.78
N THR A 118 -20.68 -10.00 4.82
CA THR A 118 -21.43 -9.68 6.04
C THR A 118 -22.18 -10.89 6.58
N ALA A 119 -22.82 -11.67 5.70
CA ALA A 119 -23.50 -12.90 6.09
C ALA A 119 -22.53 -14.01 6.54
N GLU A 120 -21.29 -14.02 6.03
CA GLU A 120 -20.23 -14.92 6.48
C GLU A 120 -19.70 -14.52 7.86
N LEU A 121 -19.37 -13.24 8.06
CA LEU A 121 -18.96 -12.69 9.35
C LEU A 121 -20.02 -12.88 10.43
N ALA A 122 -21.31 -12.77 10.10
CA ALA A 122 -22.40 -13.04 11.03
C ALA A 122 -22.47 -14.50 11.49
N ARG A 123 -21.90 -15.43 10.73
CA ARG A 123 -21.85 -16.87 11.03
C ARG A 123 -20.48 -17.34 11.50
N ALA A 124 -19.51 -16.43 11.61
CA ALA A 124 -18.13 -16.77 11.92
C ALA A 124 -18.03 -17.44 13.31
N PRO A 125 -17.35 -18.60 13.43
CA PRO A 125 -17.14 -19.23 14.72
C PRO A 125 -16.16 -18.41 15.57
N ARG A 126 -16.22 -18.56 16.89
CA ARG A 126 -15.15 -18.01 17.75
C ARG A 126 -13.81 -18.62 17.36
N GLY A 127 -12.78 -17.80 17.31
CA GLY A 127 -11.43 -18.25 16.98
C GLY A 127 -11.07 -18.23 15.49
N PHE A 128 -11.99 -17.81 14.61
CA PHE A 128 -11.71 -17.65 13.18
C PHE A 128 -10.58 -16.66 12.90
N VAL A 129 -9.88 -16.86 11.79
CA VAL A 129 -8.92 -15.90 11.23
C VAL A 129 -9.62 -15.02 10.20
N LEU A 130 -9.49 -13.70 10.32
CA LEU A 130 -9.96 -12.78 9.29
C LEU A 130 -8.85 -12.61 8.25
N VAL A 131 -9.14 -12.88 6.97
CA VAL A 131 -8.22 -12.61 5.86
C VAL A 131 -8.70 -11.36 5.13
N ALA A 132 -7.85 -10.33 5.06
CA ALA A 132 -8.12 -9.06 4.41
C ALA A 132 -6.96 -8.67 3.49
N GLY A 133 -7.26 -7.94 2.42
CA GLY A 133 -6.22 -7.53 1.47
C GLY A 133 -6.66 -7.42 0.03
N ASP A 134 -5.67 -7.50 -0.84
CA ASP A 134 -5.81 -7.49 -2.29
C ASP A 134 -6.06 -8.90 -2.89
N SER A 135 -5.74 -9.09 -4.17
CA SER A 135 -5.95 -10.36 -4.88
C SER A 135 -5.12 -11.51 -4.33
N HIS A 136 -3.96 -11.26 -3.73
CA HIS A 136 -3.15 -12.32 -3.12
C HIS A 136 -3.79 -12.88 -1.86
N ALA A 137 -4.41 -12.03 -1.04
CA ALA A 137 -5.24 -12.49 0.08
C ALA A 137 -6.51 -13.19 -0.39
N ALA A 138 -7.17 -12.67 -1.43
CA ALA A 138 -8.40 -13.27 -1.97
C ALA A 138 -8.16 -14.68 -2.54
N ALA A 139 -6.97 -14.92 -3.12
CA ALA A 139 -6.59 -16.23 -3.67
C ALA A 139 -6.15 -17.25 -2.61
N LEU A 140 -5.86 -16.81 -1.38
CA LEU A 140 -5.27 -17.65 -0.36
C LEU A 140 -6.26 -18.67 0.21
N ARG A 141 -5.80 -19.91 0.39
CA ARG A 141 -6.52 -20.97 1.09
C ARG A 141 -5.68 -21.43 2.28
N LEU A 142 -6.24 -21.28 3.48
CA LEU A 142 -5.59 -21.68 4.73
C LEU A 142 -6.29 -22.92 5.30
N PRO A 143 -5.57 -23.77 6.06
CA PRO A 143 -6.13 -25.02 6.60
C PRO A 143 -6.95 -24.83 7.88
N CYS A 144 -7.10 -23.60 8.38
CA CYS A 144 -7.89 -23.28 9.56
C CYS A 144 -9.19 -22.55 9.18
N GLU A 145 -10.08 -22.38 10.16
CA GLU A 145 -11.31 -21.60 10.00
C GLU A 145 -10.98 -20.14 9.66
N VAL A 146 -11.36 -19.73 8.44
CA VAL A 146 -11.14 -18.39 7.92
C VAL A 146 -12.45 -17.76 7.48
N VAL A 147 -12.53 -16.44 7.63
CA VAL A 147 -13.47 -15.62 6.86
C VAL A 147 -12.65 -14.70 5.97
N ASN A 148 -12.79 -14.85 4.66
CA ASN A 148 -12.00 -14.10 3.68
C ASN A 148 -12.82 -12.93 3.13
N VAL A 149 -12.40 -11.71 3.49
CA VAL A 149 -13.01 -10.45 3.04
C VAL A 149 -12.07 -9.67 2.12
N ALA A 150 -11.01 -10.30 1.61
CA ALA A 150 -10.11 -9.68 0.66
C ALA A 150 -10.77 -9.53 -0.72
N VAL A 151 -10.39 -8.47 -1.44
CA VAL A 151 -10.92 -8.18 -2.77
C VAL A 151 -9.78 -7.81 -3.71
N GLY A 152 -9.77 -8.48 -4.86
CA GLY A 152 -8.78 -8.21 -5.90
C GLY A 152 -8.80 -6.76 -6.36
N GLY A 153 -7.60 -6.18 -6.47
CA GLY A 153 -7.39 -4.83 -7.00
C GLY A 153 -7.51 -3.69 -5.98
N LEU A 154 -7.86 -3.96 -4.71
CA LEU A 154 -7.86 -2.93 -3.68
C LEU A 154 -6.42 -2.47 -3.36
N ARG A 155 -6.30 -1.17 -3.08
CA ARG A 155 -5.13 -0.51 -2.48
C ARG A 155 -5.31 -0.38 -0.96
N ALA A 156 -4.29 0.07 -0.24
CA ALA A 156 -4.36 0.21 1.22
C ALA A 156 -5.51 1.11 1.68
N ASP A 157 -5.66 2.31 1.11
CA ASP A 157 -6.82 3.19 1.32
C ASP A 157 -8.17 2.50 1.09
N ASP A 158 -8.30 1.78 -0.03
CA ASP A 158 -9.54 1.07 -0.38
C ASP A 158 -9.84 -0.10 0.59
N ILE A 159 -8.80 -0.78 1.11
CA ILE A 159 -8.93 -1.85 2.12
C ILE A 159 -9.43 -1.29 3.45
N GLU A 160 -8.89 -0.15 3.90
CA GLU A 160 -9.35 0.52 5.13
C GLU A 160 -10.85 0.83 5.04
N VAL A 161 -11.26 1.49 3.96
CA VAL A 161 -12.66 1.85 3.73
C VAL A 161 -13.54 0.60 3.64
N HIS A 162 -13.06 -0.46 2.99
CA HIS A 162 -13.80 -1.71 2.90
C HIS A 162 -14.04 -2.35 4.28
N LEU A 163 -12.99 -2.43 5.11
CA LEU A 163 -13.06 -3.03 6.45
C LEU A 163 -13.88 -2.18 7.43
N SER A 164 -13.88 -0.85 7.28
CA SER A 164 -14.69 0.03 8.12
C SER A 164 -16.20 -0.17 7.92
N GLN A 165 -16.58 -0.72 6.76
CA GLN A 165 -17.96 -0.92 6.35
C GLN A 165 -18.48 -2.34 6.61
N LEU A 166 -17.63 -3.24 7.10
CA LEU A 166 -18.01 -4.61 7.46
C LEU A 166 -18.32 -4.71 8.97
N PRO A 167 -19.48 -5.27 9.36
CA PRO A 167 -19.76 -5.54 10.76
C PRO A 167 -18.94 -6.74 11.25
N LEU A 168 -18.34 -6.61 12.43
CA LEU A 168 -17.55 -7.67 13.07
C LEU A 168 -18.19 -8.05 14.41
N PRO A 169 -19.24 -8.89 14.41
CA PRO A 169 -19.96 -9.25 15.64
C PRO A 169 -19.13 -10.14 16.58
N VAL A 170 -18.12 -10.83 16.03
CA VAL A 170 -17.17 -11.66 16.77
C VAL A 170 -15.77 -11.18 16.43
N GLU A 171 -14.94 -10.99 17.45
CA GLU A 171 -13.52 -10.65 17.26
C GLU A 171 -12.77 -11.85 16.64
N PRO A 172 -11.99 -11.65 15.55
CA PRO A 172 -11.12 -12.69 15.02
C PRO A 172 -9.97 -13.03 16.00
N SER A 173 -9.48 -14.26 15.97
CA SER A 173 -8.31 -14.66 16.78
C SER A 173 -7.01 -14.02 16.28
N ALA A 174 -6.93 -13.83 14.96
CA ALA A 174 -5.87 -13.12 14.25
C ALA A 174 -6.43 -12.51 12.97
N VAL A 175 -5.76 -11.44 12.50
CA VAL A 175 -6.05 -10.84 11.19
C VAL A 175 -4.83 -11.00 10.29
N LEU A 176 -5.03 -11.58 9.11
CA LEU A 176 -4.03 -11.59 8.05
C LEU A 176 -4.29 -10.40 7.12
N LEU A 177 -3.27 -9.56 6.92
CA LEU A 177 -3.28 -8.47 5.96
C LEU A 177 -2.23 -8.70 4.87
N ILE A 178 -2.69 -8.80 3.62
CA ILE A 178 -1.84 -8.77 2.42
C ILE A 178 -2.24 -7.55 1.59
N ALA A 179 -1.42 -6.51 1.61
CA ALA A 179 -1.70 -5.24 0.95
C ALA A 179 -0.44 -4.70 0.28
N GLY A 180 -0.63 -3.82 -0.70
CA GLY A 180 0.45 -3.05 -1.31
C GLY A 180 0.71 -3.36 -2.79
N THR A 181 0.31 -4.52 -3.32
CA THR A 181 0.62 -4.89 -4.72
C THR A 181 0.08 -3.85 -5.71
N ASN A 182 -1.18 -3.43 -5.52
CA ASN A 182 -1.84 -2.42 -6.37
C ASN A 182 -1.31 -1.00 -6.16
N ASP A 183 -0.68 -0.73 -5.02
CA ASP A 183 -0.05 0.54 -4.69
C ASP A 183 1.28 0.71 -5.46
N LEU A 184 1.93 -0.38 -5.85
CA LEU A 184 3.20 -0.36 -6.60
C LEU A 184 3.05 0.01 -8.09
N ARG A 185 1.85 0.33 -8.57
CA ARG A 185 1.66 0.71 -9.98
C ARG A 185 2.43 1.99 -10.29
N ARG A 186 3.29 1.98 -11.31
CA ARG A 186 4.16 3.11 -11.68
C ARG A 186 3.40 4.43 -11.86
N LYS A 187 2.19 4.36 -12.44
CA LYS A 187 1.32 5.54 -12.62
C LYS A 187 0.94 6.27 -11.32
N LEU A 188 1.04 5.59 -10.17
CA LEU A 188 0.77 6.15 -8.84
C LEU A 188 2.01 6.79 -8.21
N ARG A 189 3.19 6.62 -8.82
CA ARG A 189 4.49 7.07 -8.29
C ARG A 189 4.70 6.57 -6.85
N PRO A 190 4.79 5.24 -6.65
CA PRO A 190 4.72 4.61 -5.33
C PRO A 190 5.74 5.19 -4.33
N LEU A 191 6.98 5.41 -4.77
CA LEU A 191 8.03 5.94 -3.89
C LEU A 191 7.77 7.35 -3.36
N GLU A 192 6.99 8.16 -4.10
CA GLU A 192 6.60 9.51 -3.65
C GLU A 192 5.47 9.47 -2.59
N ARG A 193 4.74 8.36 -2.50
CA ARG A 193 3.55 8.20 -1.64
C ARG A 193 3.76 7.21 -0.50
N ILE A 194 4.99 6.78 -0.26
CA ILE A 194 5.28 5.71 0.71
C ILE A 194 4.80 6.06 2.12
N ASP A 195 4.96 7.32 2.55
CA ASP A 195 4.59 7.72 3.90
C ASP A 195 3.07 7.78 4.09
N ASP A 196 2.33 8.24 3.07
CA ASP A 196 0.86 8.19 3.05
C ASP A 196 0.38 6.73 3.14
N TRP A 197 0.97 5.84 2.34
CA TRP A 197 0.64 4.43 2.33
C TRP A 197 0.92 3.75 3.69
N VAL A 198 2.04 4.08 4.34
CA VAL A 198 2.34 3.59 5.71
C VAL A 198 1.28 4.07 6.70
N ALA A 199 0.81 5.32 6.57
CA ALA A 199 -0.26 5.85 7.42
C ALA A 199 -1.59 5.11 7.19
N GLU A 200 -1.94 4.80 5.94
CA GLU A 200 -3.12 4.00 5.58
C GLU A 200 -3.04 2.59 6.19
N VAL A 201 -1.91 1.88 6.02
CA VAL A 201 -1.72 0.55 6.60
C VAL A 201 -1.75 0.59 8.14
N ARG A 202 -1.18 1.64 8.75
CA ARG A 202 -1.23 1.83 10.21
C ARG A 202 -2.67 1.92 10.72
N GLN A 203 -3.57 2.61 10.00
CA GLN A 203 -4.99 2.69 10.37
C GLN A 203 -5.64 1.30 10.37
N ILE A 204 -5.36 0.48 9.34
CA ILE A 204 -5.86 -0.90 9.27
C ILE A 204 -5.34 -1.72 10.44
N VAL A 205 -4.02 -1.73 10.66
CA VAL A 205 -3.39 -2.53 11.72
C VAL A 205 -3.92 -2.14 13.11
N SER A 206 -4.08 -0.84 13.37
CA SER A 206 -4.51 -0.32 14.68
C SER A 206 -5.96 -0.66 15.02
N ARG A 207 -6.77 -1.10 14.04
CA ARG A 207 -8.17 -1.49 14.24
C ARG A 207 -8.33 -2.84 14.92
N PHE A 208 -7.32 -3.71 14.84
CA PHE A 208 -7.45 -5.12 15.22
C PHE A 208 -6.38 -5.55 16.22
N ARG A 209 -6.70 -6.62 16.98
CA ARG A 209 -5.69 -7.34 17.76
C ARG A 209 -5.05 -8.43 16.91
N ASN A 210 -3.82 -8.82 17.26
CA ASN A 210 -3.10 -9.95 16.66
C ASN A 210 -3.03 -9.89 15.12
N VAL A 211 -2.56 -8.77 14.58
CA VAL A 211 -2.42 -8.60 13.14
C VAL A 211 -1.12 -9.23 12.65
N VAL A 212 -1.21 -9.98 11.56
CA VAL A 212 -0.08 -10.46 10.78
C VAL A 212 -0.09 -9.77 9.43
N VAL A 213 0.99 -9.06 9.12
CA VAL A 213 1.18 -8.38 7.85
C VAL A 213 2.23 -9.13 7.05
N THR A 214 1.98 -9.37 5.76
CA THR A 214 2.98 -10.00 4.90
C THR A 214 3.87 -8.97 4.22
N ALA A 215 5.09 -9.35 3.86
CA ALA A 215 5.84 -8.70 2.79
C ALA A 215 4.96 -8.55 1.52
N ILE A 216 5.35 -7.65 0.60
CA ILE A 216 4.68 -7.57 -0.71
C ILE A 216 5.22 -8.70 -1.62
N PRO A 217 4.35 -9.40 -2.38
CA PRO A 217 4.76 -10.41 -3.36
C PRO A 217 5.69 -9.85 -4.44
N PRO A 218 6.62 -10.65 -4.98
CA PRO A 218 7.46 -10.22 -6.08
C PRO A 218 6.68 -10.12 -7.41
N ILE A 219 7.13 -9.22 -8.28
CA ILE A 219 6.52 -8.95 -9.59
C ILE A 219 7.27 -9.72 -10.69
N GLY A 220 6.53 -10.35 -11.59
CA GLY A 220 7.07 -11.01 -12.77
C GLY A 220 7.61 -10.02 -13.81
N SER A 221 8.64 -10.42 -14.53
CA SER A 221 9.34 -9.58 -15.53
C SER A 221 8.40 -8.92 -16.55
N GLN A 222 7.32 -9.60 -16.94
CA GLN A 222 6.32 -9.16 -17.90
C GLN A 222 5.48 -7.97 -17.42
N MET A 223 5.43 -7.71 -16.11
CA MET A 223 4.64 -6.61 -15.51
C MET A 223 5.47 -5.45 -14.98
N THR A 224 6.78 -5.44 -15.25
CA THR A 224 7.72 -4.40 -14.77
C THR A 224 7.52 -3.02 -15.41
N SER A 225 6.79 -2.94 -16.54
CA SER A 225 6.37 -1.67 -17.15
C SER A 225 5.15 -1.05 -16.45
N VAL A 226 4.38 -1.85 -15.71
CA VAL A 226 3.14 -1.44 -15.04
C VAL A 226 3.36 -1.24 -13.54
N PHE A 227 4.13 -2.13 -12.92
CA PHE A 227 4.47 -2.11 -11.50
C PHE A 227 5.94 -1.81 -11.31
N ASP A 228 6.30 -1.28 -10.14
CA ASP A 228 7.67 -0.95 -9.78
C ASP A 228 8.28 -2.02 -8.86
N PRO A 229 9.14 -2.92 -9.37
CA PRO A 229 9.76 -3.97 -8.55
C PRO A 229 10.66 -3.41 -7.44
N ASP A 230 11.33 -2.29 -7.69
CA ASP A 230 12.23 -1.69 -6.69
C ASP A 230 11.45 -1.21 -5.44
N ALA A 231 10.20 -0.79 -5.64
CA ALA A 231 9.32 -0.39 -4.56
C ALA A 231 8.90 -1.57 -3.66
N VAL A 232 8.90 -2.82 -4.15
CA VAL A 232 8.55 -4.02 -3.35
C VAL A 232 9.43 -4.11 -2.10
N HIS A 233 10.75 -3.92 -2.25
CA HIS A 233 11.69 -3.98 -1.13
C HIS A 233 11.43 -2.87 -0.11
N ILE A 234 11.26 -1.64 -0.60
CA ILE A 234 11.04 -0.47 0.25
C ILE A 234 9.74 -0.61 1.04
N TYR A 235 8.64 -0.95 0.38
CA TYR A 235 7.35 -1.13 1.01
C TYR A 235 7.37 -2.28 2.03
N SER A 236 7.96 -3.43 1.67
CA SER A 236 8.05 -4.58 2.59
C SER A 236 8.86 -4.24 3.85
N HIS A 237 9.97 -3.53 3.69
CA HIS A 237 10.75 -3.03 4.81
C HIS A 237 9.98 -2.01 5.66
N ARG A 238 9.18 -1.13 5.06
CA ARG A 238 8.31 -0.22 5.81
C ARG A 238 7.24 -0.95 6.61
N LEU A 239 6.67 -2.05 6.10
CA LEU A 239 5.74 -2.90 6.85
C LEU A 239 6.41 -3.59 8.04
N GLU A 240 7.62 -4.11 7.85
CA GLU A 240 8.40 -4.72 8.92
C GLU A 240 8.67 -3.72 10.04
N ASN A 241 9.13 -2.51 9.70
CA ASN A 241 9.36 -1.44 10.66
C ASN A 241 8.07 -1.01 11.37
N LEU A 242 6.98 -0.81 10.63
CA LEU A 242 5.67 -0.50 11.21
C LEU A 242 5.27 -1.55 12.24
N CYS A 243 5.37 -2.84 11.89
CA CYS A 243 5.04 -3.91 12.82
C CYS A 243 5.93 -3.96 14.05
N SER A 244 7.22 -3.67 13.91
CA SER A 244 8.12 -3.55 15.06
C SER A 244 7.73 -2.41 16.00
N GLU A 245 7.16 -1.33 15.47
CA GLU A 245 6.77 -0.14 16.22
C GLU A 245 5.44 -0.33 16.97
N ILE A 246 4.42 -0.89 16.32
CA ILE A 246 3.05 -0.94 16.86
C ILE A 246 2.58 -2.34 17.25
N GLY A 247 3.46 -3.34 17.20
CA GLY A 247 3.20 -4.67 17.75
C GLY A 247 2.36 -5.60 16.88
N CYS A 248 2.27 -5.36 15.56
CA CYS A 248 1.86 -6.42 14.63
C CYS A 248 3.03 -7.38 14.36
N ARG A 249 2.74 -8.55 13.79
CA ARG A 249 3.78 -9.48 13.34
C ARG A 249 3.97 -9.35 11.84
N TYR A 250 5.20 -9.14 11.43
CA TYR A 250 5.59 -9.20 10.02
C TYR A 250 6.03 -10.62 9.64
N VAL A 251 5.63 -11.09 8.45
CA VAL A 251 6.07 -12.36 7.87
C VAL A 251 6.39 -12.19 6.40
N ASP A 252 7.37 -12.95 5.90
CA ASP A 252 7.76 -12.92 4.48
C ASP A 252 7.53 -14.28 3.82
N PRO A 253 6.30 -14.58 3.38
CA PRO A 253 5.96 -15.87 2.80
C PRO A 253 6.42 -16.01 1.34
N TRP A 254 6.92 -14.92 0.74
CA TRP A 254 7.27 -14.86 -0.68
C TRP A 254 8.75 -15.07 -0.97
N LYS A 255 9.58 -15.18 0.08
CA LYS A 255 11.05 -15.27 -0.03
C LYS A 255 11.52 -16.33 -1.02
N ALA A 256 10.90 -17.51 -1.02
CA ALA A 256 11.27 -18.62 -1.91
C ALA A 256 10.92 -18.38 -3.39
N LEU A 257 10.03 -17.42 -3.68
CA LEU A 257 9.52 -17.10 -5.01
C LEU A 257 10.30 -15.97 -5.70
N ARG A 258 11.17 -15.27 -4.96
CA ARG A 258 12.01 -14.20 -5.48
C ARG A 258 13.19 -14.75 -6.27
N SER A 259 13.54 -14.03 -7.34
CA SER A 259 14.79 -14.18 -8.06
C SER A 259 15.96 -13.58 -7.25
N GLY A 260 17.10 -13.28 -7.90
CA GLY A 260 18.21 -12.58 -7.26
C GLY A 260 17.90 -11.14 -6.86
N HIS A 261 16.84 -10.52 -7.41
CA HIS A 261 16.37 -9.19 -7.03
C HIS A 261 15.12 -9.29 -6.16
N PHE A 262 15.06 -8.55 -5.05
CA PHE A 262 14.02 -8.68 -4.02
C PHE A 262 12.60 -8.50 -4.59
N GLY A 263 12.41 -7.52 -5.46
CA GLY A 263 11.11 -7.24 -6.06
C GLY A 263 10.73 -8.11 -7.24
N ALA A 264 11.63 -8.98 -7.72
CA ALA A 264 11.45 -9.70 -8.97
C ALA A 264 11.18 -11.18 -8.71
N ALA A 265 10.14 -11.71 -9.35
CA ALA A 265 9.76 -13.10 -9.24
C ALA A 265 10.72 -13.99 -10.04
N LYS A 266 10.89 -15.24 -9.61
CA LYS A 266 11.51 -16.29 -10.46
C LYS A 266 10.67 -16.48 -11.73
N ALA A 267 11.26 -17.07 -12.76
CA ALA A 267 10.50 -17.50 -13.94
C ALA A 267 9.39 -18.48 -13.52
N ASP A 268 8.25 -18.40 -14.21
CA ASP A 268 7.11 -19.33 -14.10
C ASP A 268 6.39 -19.42 -12.74
N VAL A 269 6.79 -18.64 -11.72
CA VAL A 269 6.05 -18.62 -10.44
C VAL A 269 4.80 -17.75 -10.48
N THR A 270 4.64 -16.94 -11.53
CA THR A 270 3.48 -16.07 -11.75
C THR A 270 2.76 -16.46 -13.04
N VAL A 271 1.42 -16.39 -13.05
CA VAL A 271 0.60 -16.71 -14.24
C VAL A 271 0.50 -15.52 -15.20
N ASP A 272 0.45 -14.30 -14.66
CA ASP A 272 0.26 -13.06 -15.42
C ASP A 272 1.27 -11.98 -15.03
N GLY A 273 2.28 -12.32 -14.22
CA GLY A 273 3.29 -11.40 -13.72
C GLY A 273 2.91 -10.70 -12.43
N VAL A 274 1.71 -10.92 -11.92
CA VAL A 274 1.26 -10.43 -10.61
C VAL A 274 0.84 -11.61 -9.75
N HIS A 275 -0.12 -12.41 -10.20
CA HIS A 275 -0.68 -13.51 -9.43
C HIS A 275 0.19 -14.76 -9.52
N LEU A 276 0.32 -15.47 -8.39
CA LEU A 276 1.09 -16.71 -8.34
C LEU A 276 0.39 -17.85 -9.08
N ALA A 277 1.17 -18.74 -9.68
CA ALA A 277 0.69 -20.01 -10.21
C ALA A 277 0.31 -20.99 -9.10
N ASP A 278 1.02 -20.94 -7.97
CA ASP A 278 0.77 -21.76 -6.80
C ASP A 278 0.98 -20.97 -5.50
N TYR A 279 -0.01 -21.04 -4.61
CA TYR A 279 -0.01 -20.41 -3.29
C TYR A 279 0.37 -21.37 -2.16
N GLY A 280 0.65 -22.65 -2.44
CA GLY A 280 0.89 -23.68 -1.42
C GLY A 280 2.02 -23.34 -0.44
N ILE A 281 3.19 -22.96 -0.96
CA ILE A 281 4.33 -22.56 -0.12
C ILE A 281 4.00 -21.32 0.74
N PRO A 282 3.53 -20.19 0.15
CA PRO A 282 3.11 -19.03 0.96
C PRO A 282 2.01 -19.35 1.98
N ALA A 283 1.01 -20.15 1.60
CA ALA A 283 -0.08 -20.55 2.47
C ALA A 283 0.42 -21.34 3.68
N GLY A 284 1.41 -22.23 3.50
CA GLY A 284 2.04 -22.94 4.62
C GLY A 284 2.74 -22.00 5.60
N THR A 285 3.54 -21.04 5.09
CA THR A 285 4.22 -20.05 5.94
C THR A 285 3.21 -19.15 6.67
N ILE A 286 2.16 -18.70 5.98
CA ILE A 286 1.11 -17.87 6.57
C ILE A 286 0.31 -18.67 7.60
N ALA A 287 -0.06 -19.90 7.30
CA ALA A 287 -0.81 -20.77 8.23
C ALA A 287 -0.05 -20.97 9.54
N ALA A 288 1.28 -21.20 9.47
CA ALA A 288 2.12 -21.32 10.66
C ALA A 288 2.12 -20.03 11.52
N ALA A 289 1.85 -18.88 10.91
CA ALA A 289 1.68 -17.63 11.63
C ALA A 289 0.26 -17.53 12.23
N VAL A 290 -0.79 -17.59 11.42
CA VAL A 290 -2.14 -17.14 11.82
C VAL A 290 -3.05 -18.25 12.34
N CYS A 291 -2.85 -19.51 11.92
CA CYS A 291 -3.73 -20.58 12.33
C CYS A 291 -3.44 -20.98 13.78
N PRO A 292 -4.47 -21.12 14.63
CA PRO A 292 -4.29 -21.65 15.98
C PRO A 292 -3.60 -23.01 15.91
N LYS A 293 -2.53 -23.20 16.69
CA LYS A 293 -2.00 -24.54 16.93
C LYS A 293 -3.11 -25.36 17.58
N ALA A 294 -3.42 -26.53 17.03
CA ALA A 294 -4.40 -27.42 17.63
C ALA A 294 -4.05 -27.59 19.12
N ALA A 295 -4.97 -27.20 20.00
CA ALA A 295 -4.81 -27.35 21.44
C ALA A 295 -4.70 -28.85 21.73
N GLY A 296 -3.47 -29.36 21.87
CA GLY A 296 -3.22 -30.79 22.04
C GLY A 296 -1.94 -31.35 21.45
N GLN A 297 -1.12 -30.57 20.72
CA GLN A 297 0.25 -31.02 20.41
C GLN A 297 1.11 -30.78 21.66
N PRO A 298 1.51 -31.82 22.43
CA PRO A 298 2.52 -31.64 23.46
C PRO A 298 3.78 -31.05 22.80
N PRO A 299 4.56 -30.19 23.51
CA PRO A 299 5.84 -29.74 22.99
C PRO A 299 6.62 -30.97 22.56
N ALA A 300 7.14 -30.96 21.33
CA ALA A 300 8.04 -32.00 20.87
C ALA A 300 9.13 -32.14 21.93
N ILE A 301 9.16 -33.29 22.61
CA ILE A 301 10.24 -33.61 23.54
C ILE A 301 11.46 -33.68 22.65
N GLU A 302 12.27 -32.64 22.71
CA GLU A 302 13.60 -32.57 22.13
C GLU A 302 14.35 -33.76 22.72
N SER A 303 14.53 -34.80 21.90
CA SER A 303 15.30 -35.97 22.29
C SER A 303 16.71 -35.47 22.54
N VAL A 304 17.06 -35.32 23.81
CA VAL A 304 18.43 -35.19 24.27
C VAL A 304 19.13 -36.47 23.85
N THR A 305 19.78 -36.43 22.68
CA THR A 305 20.79 -37.41 22.32
C THR A 305 21.97 -37.17 23.24
N ALA A 306 22.06 -38.01 24.27
CA ALA A 306 23.30 -38.21 24.98
C ALA A 306 24.19 -39.13 24.13
N GLU A 307 25.23 -38.58 23.53
CA GLU A 307 26.51 -39.26 23.23
C GLU A 307 27.66 -38.28 23.48
#